data_AF-A0A7S2HII8-F1
#
_entry.id   AF-A0A7S2HII8-F1
#
_cell.length_a   1.000
_cell.length_b   1.000
_cell.length_c   1.000
_cell.angle_alpha   90.00
_cell.angle_beta   90.00
_cell.angle_gamma   90.00
#
_symmetry.space_group_name_H-M   'P 1'
#
loop_
_entity.id
_entity.type
_entity.pdbx_description
1 polymer ?
#
loop_
_entity_poly.entity_id
_entity_poly.type
_entity_poly.pdbx_seq_one_letter_code
_entity_poly.pdbx_strand_id
1 'polypeptide(L)'
;DRLFFAETSSSISGDAFVRWMTTNTLKRPDGSFRERAIATSNNITDIENMTMTQDEWLASGISNAEAAEAEENVDGATAESLLEKAIYCFEQAKHGEFARKAKVHLESLQFRRKILKEKRSG
;
A
#
# COMPACT_ATOMS: atom_id res chain seq x y z
N ASP A 1 23.41 5.06 11.86
CA ASP A 1 23.76 4.11 10.78
C ASP A 1 24.24 4.82 9.53
N ARG A 2 25.30 4.32 8.89
CA ARG A 2 25.80 4.82 7.59
C ARG A 2 25.47 3.78 6.52
N LEU A 3 24.72 4.20 5.50
CA LEU A 3 24.42 3.38 4.33
C LEU A 3 25.57 3.49 3.32
N PHE A 4 26.05 2.35 2.83
CA PHE A 4 27.01 2.28 1.74
C PHE A 4 26.27 1.88 0.47
N PHE A 5 26.50 2.63 -0.60
CA PHE A 5 25.94 2.35 -1.92
C PHE A 5 27.06 1.83 -2.82
N ALA A 6 26.88 0.62 -3.34
CA ALA A 6 27.74 0.05 -4.37
C ALA A 6 27.02 0.15 -5.71
N GLU A 7 27.57 0.92 -6.65
CA GLU A 7 27.07 0.95 -8.02
C GLU A 7 27.46 -0.34 -8.73
N THR A 8 26.47 -1.05 -9.28
CA THR A 8 26.67 -2.24 -10.10
C THR A 8 26.38 -1.93 -11.56
N SER A 9 27.19 -2.43 -12.48
CA SER A 9 26.94 -2.36 -13.92
C SER A 9 26.32 -3.65 -14.45
N SER A 10 25.54 -3.54 -15.53
CA SER A 10 24.97 -4.69 -16.23
C SER A 10 26.09 -5.56 -16.81
N SER A 11 25.97 -6.88 -16.68
CA SER A 11 26.90 -7.83 -17.29
C SER A 11 26.13 -8.93 -18.01
N ILE A 12 26.71 -9.44 -19.09
CA ILE A 12 26.13 -10.53 -19.90
C ILE A 12 25.84 -11.75 -19.02
N SER A 13 26.73 -12.06 -18.07
CA SER A 13 26.55 -13.16 -17.12
C SER A 13 25.42 -12.88 -16.12
N GLY A 14 25.28 -11.64 -15.66
CA GLY A 14 24.17 -11.22 -14.79
C GLY A 14 22.81 -11.33 -15.49
N ASP A 15 22.73 -10.85 -16.74
CA ASP A 15 21.51 -10.93 -17.54
C ASP A 15 21.13 -12.39 -17.86
N ALA A 16 22.12 -13.22 -18.21
CA ALA A 16 21.91 -14.65 -18.44
C ALA A 16 21.42 -15.37 -17.18
N PHE A 17 21.97 -15.01 -16.01
CA PHE A 17 21.56 -15.55 -14.72
C PHE A 17 20.13 -15.16 -14.37
N VAL A 18 19.76 -13.88 -14.50
CA VAL A 18 18.39 -13.41 -14.27
C VAL A 18 17.42 -14.11 -15.19
N ARG A 19 17.74 -14.23 -16.49
CA ARG A 19 16.89 -14.94 -17.47
C ARG A 19 16.73 -16.42 -17.13
N TRP A 20 17.78 -17.10 -16.69
CA TRP A 20 17.70 -18.50 -16.29
C TRP A 20 16.83 -18.70 -15.04
N MET A 21 16.92 -17.78 -14.08
CA MET A 21 16.10 -17.78 -12.88
C MET A 21 14.62 -17.52 -13.18
N THR A 22 14.32 -16.61 -14.11
CA THR A 22 12.95 -16.17 -14.43
C THR A 22 12.29 -16.95 -15.57
N THR A 23 13.07 -17.55 -16.46
CA THR A 23 12.58 -18.24 -17.66
C THR A 23 13.18 -19.64 -17.75
N ASN A 24 12.61 -20.61 -17.04
CA ASN A 24 13.01 -22.00 -17.16
C ASN A 24 11.95 -22.78 -17.95
N THR A 25 12.10 -22.84 -19.27
CA THR A 25 11.36 -23.76 -20.13
C THR A 25 12.17 -25.04 -20.30
N LEU A 26 11.93 -26.03 -19.42
CA LEU A 26 12.53 -27.35 -19.58
C LEU A 26 11.73 -28.12 -20.65
N LYS A 27 12.36 -28.42 -21.79
CA LYS A 27 11.84 -29.40 -22.75
C LYS A 27 11.86 -30.77 -22.07
N ARG A 28 10.68 -31.38 -21.91
CA ARG A 28 10.58 -32.79 -21.54
C ARG A 28 10.96 -33.68 -22.73
N PRO A 29 11.37 -34.94 -22.49
CA PRO A 29 11.59 -35.91 -23.54
C PRO A 29 10.35 -36.18 -24.42
N ASP A 30 9.16 -35.79 -23.98
CA ASP A 30 7.88 -35.93 -24.72
C ASP A 30 7.56 -34.73 -25.63
N GLY A 31 8.42 -33.71 -25.68
CA GLY A 31 8.21 -32.50 -26.49
C GLY A 31 7.35 -31.41 -25.84
N SER A 32 6.80 -31.63 -24.64
CA SER A 32 6.09 -30.60 -23.87
C SER A 32 7.04 -29.70 -23.09
N PHE A 33 6.69 -28.41 -23.01
CA PHE A 33 7.39 -27.43 -22.18
C PHE A 33 6.67 -27.30 -20.85
N ARG A 34 7.38 -27.48 -19.74
CA ARG A 34 6.92 -26.96 -18.44
C ARG A 34 7.71 -25.71 -18.11
N GLU A 35 7.01 -24.58 -17.97
CA GLU A 35 7.57 -23.39 -17.32
C GLU A 35 7.70 -23.67 -15.83
N ARG A 36 8.92 -23.61 -15.32
CA ARG A 36 9.20 -23.63 -13.88
C ARG A 36 10.18 -22.51 -13.56
N ALA A 37 9.68 -21.28 -13.53
CA ALA A 37 10.45 -20.15 -13.02
C ALA A 37 10.86 -20.43 -11.55
N ILE A 38 12.14 -20.23 -11.23
CA ILE A 38 12.68 -20.39 -9.88
C ILE A 38 12.49 -19.08 -9.11
N ALA A 39 12.45 -17.96 -9.81
CA ALA A 39 12.13 -16.64 -9.27
C ALA A 39 11.23 -15.86 -10.24
N THR A 40 10.33 -15.05 -9.68
CA THR A 40 9.49 -14.12 -10.44
C THR A 40 10.14 -12.74 -10.40
N SER A 41 10.41 -12.13 -11.55
CA SER A 41 10.79 -10.71 -11.58
C SER A 41 9.53 -9.86 -11.47
N ASN A 42 9.38 -9.12 -10.38
CA ASN A 42 8.35 -8.09 -10.29
C ASN A 42 8.73 -6.94 -11.21
N ASN A 43 7.86 -6.60 -12.16
CA ASN A 43 8.09 -5.46 -13.04
C ASN A 43 7.72 -4.17 -12.29
N ILE A 44 8.70 -3.60 -11.58
CA ILE A 44 8.54 -2.35 -10.82
C ILE A 44 8.21 -1.15 -11.73
N THR A 45 8.38 -1.27 -13.05
CA THR A 45 7.97 -0.21 -14.00
C THR A 45 6.49 -0.26 -14.36
N ASP A 46 5.81 -1.38 -14.07
CA ASP A 46 4.38 -1.58 -14.31
C ASP A 46 3.58 -1.41 -13.00
N ILE A 47 3.81 -0.28 -12.33
CA ILE A 47 3.16 0.07 -11.04
C ILE A 47 1.64 0.16 -11.21
N GLU A 48 1.16 0.54 -12.40
CA GLU A 48 -0.26 0.67 -12.70
C GLU A 48 -0.98 -0.68 -12.64
N ASN A 49 -0.35 -1.79 -13.04
CA ASN A 49 -0.88 -3.15 -12.86
C ASN A 49 -0.61 -3.75 -11.47
N MET A 50 0.21 -3.08 -10.65
CA MET A 50 0.41 -3.32 -9.22
C MET A 50 -0.50 -2.44 -8.34
N THR A 51 -1.51 -1.79 -8.93
CA THR A 51 -2.53 -1.10 -8.15
C THR A 51 -3.31 -2.14 -7.34
N MET A 52 -3.45 -1.89 -6.04
CA MET A 52 -4.20 -2.75 -5.13
C MET A 52 -5.58 -3.07 -5.73
N THR A 53 -6.02 -4.31 -5.54
CA THR A 53 -7.36 -4.71 -5.95
C THR A 53 -8.42 -3.98 -5.11
N GLN A 54 -9.66 -3.95 -5.57
CA GLN A 54 -10.73 -3.21 -4.88
C GLN A 54 -10.93 -3.67 -3.43
N ASP A 55 -10.82 -4.97 -3.17
CA ASP A 55 -10.90 -5.57 -1.84
C ASP A 55 -9.68 -5.26 -0.98
N GLU A 56 -8.48 -5.18 -1.55
CA GLU A 56 -7.29 -4.73 -0.84
C GLU A 56 -7.43 -3.27 -0.42
N TRP A 57 -7.93 -2.39 -1.30
CA TRP A 57 -8.22 -1.00 -0.96
C TRP A 57 -9.24 -0.91 0.18
N LEU A 58 -10.30 -1.72 0.12
CA LEU A 58 -11.34 -1.74 1.16
C LEU A 58 -10.77 -2.20 2.51
N ALA A 59 -9.98 -3.27 2.53
CA ALA A 59 -9.35 -3.81 3.74
C ALA A 59 -8.37 -2.82 4.37
N SER A 60 -7.56 -2.15 3.55
CA SER A 60 -6.65 -1.08 4.00
C SER A 60 -7.43 0.12 4.55
N GLY A 61 -8.54 0.49 3.91
CA GLY A 61 -9.43 1.55 4.40
C GLY A 61 -10.02 1.24 5.78
N ILE A 62 -10.49 0.00 5.99
CA ILE A 62 -11.01 -0.45 7.29
C ILE A 62 -9.90 -0.42 8.35
N SER A 63 -8.73 -0.97 8.03
CA SER A 63 -7.59 -1.02 8.97
C SER A 63 -7.15 0.39 9.41
N ASN A 64 -7.12 1.35 8.47
CA ASN A 64 -6.81 2.75 8.79
C ASN A 64 -7.90 3.40 9.65
N ALA A 65 -9.18 3.10 9.39
CA ALA A 65 -10.29 3.63 10.19
C ALA A 65 -10.28 3.08 11.63
N GLU A 66 -10.00 1.78 11.81
CA GLU A 66 -9.86 1.15 13.13
C GLU A 66 -8.67 1.72 13.90
N ALA A 67 -7.52 1.89 13.23
CA ALA A 67 -6.35 2.53 13.85
C ALA A 67 -6.64 3.98 14.26
N ALA A 68 -7.41 4.72 13.47
CA ALA A 68 -7.79 6.09 13.81
C ALA A 68 -8.64 6.16 15.09
N GLU A 69 -9.58 5.22 15.27
CA GLU A 69 -10.41 5.12 16.48
C GLU A 69 -9.57 4.82 17.72
N ALA A 70 -8.57 3.95 17.59
CA ALA A 70 -7.64 3.65 18.69
C ALA A 70 -6.80 4.87 19.10
N GLU A 71 -6.37 5.68 18.13
CA GLU A 71 -5.49 6.85 18.35
C GLU A 71 -6.26 8.13 18.73
N GLU A 72 -7.58 8.16 18.58
CA GLU A 72 -8.41 9.35 18.76
C GLU A 72 -8.20 10.05 20.12
N ASN A 73 -8.02 9.26 21.19
CA ASN A 73 -7.84 9.76 22.55
C ASN A 73 -6.36 10.03 22.91
N VAL A 74 -5.42 9.58 22.08
CA VAL A 74 -3.98 9.67 22.34
C VAL A 74 -3.38 10.82 21.54
N ASP A 75 -3.48 10.75 20.21
CA ASP A 75 -3.00 11.79 19.31
C ASP A 75 -3.99 12.03 18.16
N GLY A 76 -4.81 13.08 18.33
CA GLY A 76 -5.78 13.49 17.33
C GLY A 76 -5.17 13.88 15.97
N ALA A 77 -3.89 14.24 15.88
CA ALA A 77 -3.25 14.50 14.58
C ALA A 77 -2.99 13.20 13.80
N THR A 78 -2.55 12.15 14.48
CA THR A 78 -2.41 10.82 13.86
C THR A 78 -3.76 10.23 13.48
N ALA A 79 -4.78 10.38 14.34
CA ALA A 79 -6.14 9.93 14.04
C ALA A 79 -6.71 10.63 12.79
N GLU A 80 -6.49 11.95 12.62
CA GLU A 80 -6.87 12.68 11.40
C GLU A 80 -6.17 12.13 10.16
N SER A 81 -4.85 11.95 10.23
CA SER A 81 -4.08 11.41 9.09
C SER A 81 -4.51 9.99 8.71
N LEU A 82 -4.86 9.16 9.69
CA LEU A 82 -5.38 7.81 9.47
C LEU A 82 -6.78 7.85 8.84
N LEU A 83 -7.65 8.76 9.25
CA LEU A 83 -8.96 8.96 8.61
C LEU A 83 -8.83 9.47 7.17
N GLU A 84 -7.90 10.38 6.89
CA GLU A 84 -7.62 10.84 5.52
C GLU A 84 -7.16 9.68 4.62
N LYS A 85 -6.30 8.80 5.12
CA LYS A 85 -5.88 7.57 4.42
C LYS A 85 -7.06 6.63 4.19
N ALA A 86 -7.91 6.43 5.21
CA ALA A 86 -9.11 5.61 5.08
C ALA A 86 -10.06 6.15 3.99
N ILE A 87 -10.30 7.46 3.96
CA ILE A 87 -11.11 8.12 2.93
C ILE A 87 -10.54 7.84 1.54
N TYR A 88 -9.23 8.06 1.35
CA TYR A 88 -8.56 7.82 0.08
C TYR A 88 -8.75 6.36 -0.37
N CYS A 89 -8.52 5.39 0.51
CA CYS A 89 -8.70 3.98 0.22
C CYS A 89 -10.16 3.65 -0.19
N PHE A 90 -11.16 4.21 0.49
CA PHE A 90 -12.57 3.99 0.14
C PHE A 90 -12.96 4.64 -1.20
N GLU A 91 -12.35 5.77 -1.55
CA GLU A 91 -12.53 6.40 -2.86
C GLU A 91 -11.91 5.55 -3.97
N GLN A 92 -10.69 5.02 -3.78
CA GLN A 92 -10.06 4.08 -4.72
C GLN A 92 -10.87 2.79 -4.86
N ALA A 93 -11.44 2.28 -3.76
CA ALA A 93 -12.33 1.12 -3.77
C ALA A 93 -13.72 1.40 -4.37
N LYS A 94 -14.01 2.64 -4.83
CA LYS A 94 -15.33 3.10 -5.31
C LYS A 94 -16.46 2.85 -4.30
N HIS A 95 -16.14 2.90 -3.00
CA HIS A 95 -17.07 2.61 -1.91
C HIS A 95 -17.57 3.90 -1.24
N GLY A 96 -18.40 4.65 -1.96
CA GLY A 96 -18.80 6.02 -1.59
C GLY A 96 -19.45 6.17 -0.22
N GLU A 97 -20.25 5.18 0.23
CA GLU A 97 -20.86 5.20 1.57
C GLU A 97 -19.82 5.16 2.70
N PHE A 98 -18.71 4.44 2.51
CA PHE A 98 -17.65 4.35 3.52
C PHE A 98 -16.80 5.60 3.52
N ALA A 99 -16.47 6.13 2.33
CA ALA A 99 -15.80 7.42 2.21
C ALA A 99 -16.61 8.53 2.89
N ARG A 100 -17.93 8.56 2.70
CA ARG A 100 -18.82 9.53 3.36
C ARG A 100 -18.82 9.39 4.88
N LYS A 101 -18.91 8.16 5.40
CA LYS A 101 -18.84 7.91 6.85
C LYS A 101 -17.51 8.35 7.45
N ALA A 102 -16.39 8.03 6.78
CA ALA A 102 -15.06 8.44 7.22
C ALA A 102 -14.88 9.97 7.20
N LYS A 103 -15.45 10.67 6.20
CA LYS A 103 -15.48 12.15 6.15
C LYS A 103 -16.23 12.75 7.33
N VAL A 104 -17.43 12.23 7.63
CA VAL A 104 -18.20 12.69 8.81
C VAL A 104 -17.44 12.44 10.11
N HIS A 105 -16.73 11.31 10.21
CA HIS A 105 -15.89 11.03 11.37
C HIS A 105 -14.75 12.05 11.52
N LEU A 106 -14.06 12.35 10.41
CA LEU A 106 -12.98 13.35 10.38
C LEU A 106 -13.48 14.74 10.80
N GLU A 107 -14.61 15.19 10.25
CA GLU A 107 -15.23 16.48 10.60
C GLU A 107 -15.60 16.56 12.09
N SER A 108 -16.16 15.48 12.64
CA SER A 108 -16.50 15.38 14.07
C SER A 108 -15.25 15.50 14.96
N LEU A 109 -14.16 14.82 14.59
CA LEU A 109 -12.90 14.85 15.35
C LEU A 109 -12.27 16.25 15.32
N GLN A 110 -12.20 16.88 14.14
CA GLN A 110 -11.71 18.25 13.98
C GLN A 110 -12.53 19.26 14.80
N PHE A 111 -13.85 19.13 14.79
CA PHE A 111 -14.74 19.98 15.57
C PHE A 111 -14.47 19.86 17.07
N ARG A 112 -14.35 18.65 17.60
CA ARG A 112 -14.05 18.41 19.03
C ARG A 112 -12.69 18.98 19.42
N ARG A 113 -11.67 18.85 18.57
CA ARG A 113 -10.36 19.47 18.80
C ARG A 113 -10.43 20.99 18.82
N LYS A 114 -11.23 21.61 17.95
CA LYS A 114 -11.44 23.06 17.95
C LYS A 114 -12.02 23.55 19.27
N ILE A 115 -13.06 22.88 19.78
CA ILE A 115 -13.66 23.19 21.09
C ILE A 115 -12.62 23.07 22.22
N LEU A 116 -11.81 22.01 22.20
CA LEU A 116 -10.78 21.81 23.23
C LEU A 116 -9.69 22.89 23.19
N LYS A 117 -9.30 23.37 22.00
CA LYS A 117 -8.37 24.50 21.85
C LYS A 117 -8.94 25.80 22.39
N GLU A 118 -10.20 26.10 22.11
CA GLU A 118 -10.88 27.31 22.63
C GLU A 118 -10.96 27.28 24.16
N LYS A 119 -11.32 26.14 24.76
CA LYS A 119 -11.36 25.98 26.23
C LYS A 119 -10.02 26.13 26.95
N ARG A 120 -8.89 25.90 26.27
CA ARG A 120 -7.55 26.07 26.85
C ARG A 120 -7.02 27.50 26.74
N SER A 121 -7.66 28.33 25.93
CA SER A 121 -7.22 29.69 25.61
C SER A 121 -7.97 30.78 26.40
N GLY A 122 -9.03 30.41 27.13
CA GLY A 122 -9.81 31.29 28.00
C GLY A 122 -9.66 30.88 29.46
#